data_AF-A0A952L8A6-F1
#
_entry.id   AF-A0A952L8A6-F1
#
_cell.length_a   1.000
_cell.length_b   1.000
_cell.length_c   1.000
_cell.angle_alpha   90.00
_cell.angle_beta   90.00
_cell.angle_gamma   90.00
#
_symmetry.space_group_name_H-M   'P 1'
#
loop_
_entity.id
_entity.type
_entity.pdbx_description
1 polymer ?
#
loop_
_entity_poly.entity_id
_entity_poly.type
_entity_poly.pdbx_seq_one_letter_code
_entity_poly.pdbx_strand_id
1 'polypeptide(L)'
;MADEERPGAEGFLPAERDLDSLRAAATGCRGCELYRDATQVVFSAGRPRAALMLVGEQPGDREDVEGEPFVGPAGRILDQALDDAGIDRDDVYVTNAVKHFRFHRQGKRRIHEKPAVGNIVA
;
A
#
# COMPACT_ATOMS: atom_id res chain seq x y z
N MET A 1 16.44 11.44 -16.20
CA MET A 1 16.68 10.26 -15.35
C MET A 1 15.80 9.17 -15.92
N ALA A 2 16.43 8.08 -16.34
CA ALA A 2 15.86 7.12 -17.30
C ALA A 2 14.50 6.61 -16.84
N ASP A 3 13.60 6.56 -17.80
CA ASP A 3 12.28 5.95 -17.78
C ASP A 3 12.42 4.51 -17.28
N GLU A 4 12.23 4.32 -15.97
CA GLU A 4 12.06 2.97 -15.43
C GLU A 4 10.79 2.42 -16.05
N GLU A 5 10.89 1.26 -16.70
CA GLU A 5 9.79 0.62 -17.38
C GLU A 5 8.68 0.32 -16.34
N ARG A 6 7.62 1.12 -16.39
CA ARG A 6 6.40 0.97 -15.59
C ARG A 6 5.29 0.48 -16.52
N PRO A 7 5.28 -0.81 -16.89
CA PRO A 7 4.32 -1.35 -17.85
C PRO A 7 2.87 -1.33 -17.34
N GLY A 8 2.69 -1.06 -16.05
CA GLY A 8 1.41 -0.98 -15.39
C GLY A 8 1.01 -2.26 -14.65
N ALA A 9 0.09 -2.13 -13.71
CA ALA A 9 -0.41 -3.22 -12.89
C ALA A 9 -1.49 -4.05 -13.61
N GLU A 10 -2.05 -3.58 -14.72
CA GLU A 10 -3.19 -4.20 -15.40
C GLU A 10 -2.91 -5.64 -15.83
N GLY A 11 -1.71 -5.92 -16.34
CA GLY A 11 -1.28 -7.26 -16.75
C GLY A 11 -1.12 -8.25 -15.60
N PHE A 12 -1.10 -7.76 -14.35
CA PHE A 12 -1.00 -8.57 -13.14
C PHE A 12 -2.35 -8.80 -12.48
N LEU A 13 -3.42 -8.21 -13.00
CA LEU A 13 -4.72 -8.35 -12.40
C LEU A 13 -5.34 -9.72 -12.75
N PRO A 14 -5.91 -10.44 -11.76
CA PRO A 14 -6.53 -11.74 -11.97
C PRO A 14 -7.83 -11.64 -12.78
N ALA A 15 -8.33 -12.75 -13.30
CA ALA A 15 -9.64 -12.79 -13.95
C ALA A 15 -10.77 -12.51 -12.95
N GLU A 16 -10.74 -13.18 -11.80
CA GLU A 16 -11.67 -12.98 -10.69
C GLU A 16 -11.26 -11.76 -9.86
N ARG A 17 -12.21 -10.86 -9.57
CA ARG A 17 -11.95 -9.54 -8.95
C ARG A 17 -12.44 -9.43 -7.52
N ASP A 18 -12.53 -10.55 -6.81
CA ASP A 18 -12.70 -10.56 -5.37
C ASP A 18 -11.38 -10.18 -4.65
N LEU A 19 -11.48 -9.83 -3.37
CA LEU A 19 -10.34 -9.31 -2.61
C LEU A 19 -9.23 -10.34 -2.39
N ASP A 20 -9.56 -11.63 -2.29
CA ASP A 20 -8.58 -12.67 -2.03
C ASP A 20 -7.76 -12.94 -3.29
N SER A 21 -8.43 -13.04 -4.44
CA SER A 21 -7.81 -13.11 -5.76
C SER A 21 -6.91 -11.90 -6.03
N LEU A 22 -7.39 -10.68 -5.76
CA LEU A 22 -6.61 -9.46 -5.94
C LEU A 22 -5.40 -9.40 -4.99
N ARG A 23 -5.56 -9.81 -3.74
CA ARG A 23 -4.46 -9.87 -2.75
C ARG A 23 -3.39 -10.85 -3.19
N ALA A 24 -3.78 -12.04 -3.63
CA ALA A 24 -2.85 -13.06 -4.11
C ALA A 24 -2.10 -12.57 -5.35
N ALA A 25 -2.81 -12.02 -6.34
CA ALA A 25 -2.20 -11.52 -7.57
C ALA A 25 -1.23 -10.35 -7.33
N ALA A 26 -1.56 -9.45 -6.40
CA ALA A 26 -0.71 -8.32 -6.07
C ALA A 26 0.71 -8.75 -5.68
N THR A 27 0.88 -9.88 -4.97
CA THR A 27 2.20 -10.40 -4.56
C THR A 27 3.14 -10.68 -5.73
N GLY A 28 2.60 -10.94 -6.93
CA GLY A 28 3.36 -11.14 -8.16
C GLY A 28 3.50 -9.89 -9.03
N CYS A 29 2.98 -8.74 -8.60
CA CYS A 29 2.94 -7.52 -9.39
C CYS A 29 4.35 -6.97 -9.67
N ARG A 30 4.64 -6.74 -10.95
CA ARG A 30 5.87 -6.07 -11.43
C ARG A 30 5.56 -4.88 -12.33
N GLY A 31 4.43 -4.21 -12.07
CA GLY A 31 3.94 -3.08 -12.88
C GLY A 31 4.78 -1.81 -12.79
N CYS A 32 5.69 -1.72 -11.81
CA CYS A 32 6.69 -0.65 -11.68
C CYS A 32 7.95 -1.16 -10.98
N GLU A 33 8.99 -0.35 -10.87
CA GLU A 33 10.28 -0.69 -10.25
C GLU A 33 10.20 -1.05 -8.76
N LEU A 34 9.17 -0.59 -8.04
CA LEU A 34 9.14 -0.60 -6.57
C LEU A 34 9.11 -2.00 -5.96
N TYR A 35 8.66 -3.02 -6.70
CA TYR A 35 8.66 -4.41 -6.20
C TYR A 35 10.07 -4.93 -5.89
N ARG A 36 11.12 -4.33 -6.48
CA ARG A 36 12.49 -4.85 -6.40
C ARG A 36 13.09 -4.68 -5.02
N ASP A 37 12.83 -3.54 -4.38
CA ASP A 37 13.47 -3.14 -3.13
C ASP A 37 12.55 -3.22 -1.91
N ALA A 38 11.24 -3.19 -2.12
CA ALA A 38 10.25 -3.44 -1.06
C ALA A 38 10.37 -4.88 -0.51
N THR A 39 10.00 -5.08 0.74
CA THR A 39 10.04 -6.43 1.35
C THR A 39 8.91 -7.29 0.81
N GLN A 40 7.73 -6.70 0.70
CA GLN A 40 6.52 -7.38 0.23
C GLN A 40 5.46 -6.34 -0.16
N VAL A 41 4.37 -6.83 -0.74
CA VAL A 41 3.16 -6.04 -0.97
C VAL A 41 2.45 -5.77 0.34
N VAL A 42 2.00 -4.53 0.53
CA VAL A 42 1.02 -4.18 1.55
C VAL A 42 -0.30 -3.86 0.86
N PHE A 43 -1.21 -4.83 0.86
CA PHE A 43 -2.42 -4.77 0.04
C PHE A 43 -3.51 -3.91 0.69
N SER A 44 -4.14 -4.38 1.75
CA SER A 44 -5.22 -3.69 2.46
C SER A 44 -5.56 -4.39 3.78
N ALA A 45 -6.32 -3.72 4.65
CA ALA A 45 -6.88 -4.27 5.88
C ALA A 45 -8.30 -3.73 6.13
N GLY A 46 -9.02 -4.34 7.08
CA GLY A 46 -10.36 -3.93 7.47
C GLY A 46 -11.48 -4.65 6.69
N ARG A 47 -12.71 -4.16 6.84
CA ARG A 47 -13.92 -4.87 6.42
C ARG A 47 -14.16 -4.76 4.90
N PRO A 48 -14.22 -5.87 4.13
CA PRO A 48 -14.40 -5.86 2.67
C PRO A 48 -15.62 -5.08 2.15
N ARG A 49 -16.67 -4.97 2.97
CA ARG A 49 -17.92 -4.26 2.64
C ARG A 49 -18.14 -3.04 3.54
N ALA A 50 -17.05 -2.44 4.03
CA ALA A 50 -17.10 -1.18 4.75
C ALA A 50 -17.78 -0.09 3.91
N ALA A 51 -18.58 0.76 4.56
CA ALA A 51 -19.16 1.92 3.89
C ALA A 51 -18.12 3.03 3.67
N LEU A 52 -17.04 3.03 4.45
CA LEU A 52 -15.94 3.98 4.35
C LEU A 52 -14.65 3.27 3.95
N MET A 53 -14.03 3.76 2.87
CA MET A 53 -12.70 3.35 2.42
C MET A 53 -11.73 4.53 2.58
N LEU A 54 -10.57 4.27 3.19
CA LEU A 54 -9.49 5.24 3.31
C LEU A 54 -8.28 4.79 2.48
N VAL A 55 -7.74 5.72 1.70
CA VAL A 55 -6.62 5.47 0.79
C VAL A 55 -5.47 6.41 1.14
N GLY A 56 -4.39 5.85 1.67
CA GLY A 56 -3.13 6.55 1.90
C GLY A 56 -2.25 6.61 0.64
N GLU A 57 -1.05 7.15 0.79
CA GLU A 57 -0.10 7.31 -0.32
C GLU A 57 0.57 5.98 -0.70
N GLN A 58 1.32 5.40 0.25
CA GLN A 58 2.07 4.15 0.10
C GLN A 58 2.35 3.53 1.47
N PRO A 59 2.84 2.28 1.55
CA PRO A 59 3.27 1.69 2.80
C PRO A 59 4.54 2.38 3.32
N GLY A 60 4.70 2.46 4.64
CA GLY A 60 5.94 2.89 5.28
C GLY A 60 6.85 1.72 5.65
N ASP A 61 7.92 2.03 6.39
CA ASP A 61 8.94 1.06 6.81
C ASP A 61 8.37 -0.09 7.65
N ARG A 62 7.45 0.20 8.57
CA ARG A 62 6.83 -0.83 9.41
C ARG A 62 5.81 -1.65 8.63
N GLU A 63 4.95 -0.97 7.88
CA GLU A 63 3.95 -1.59 7.04
C GLU A 63 4.58 -2.58 6.06
N ASP A 64 5.70 -2.20 5.43
CA ASP A 64 6.43 -3.06 4.49
C ASP A 64 7.02 -4.32 5.16
N VAL A 65 7.48 -4.23 6.41
CA VAL A 65 7.98 -5.42 7.15
C VAL A 65 6.83 -6.29 7.64
N GLU A 66 5.76 -5.67 8.14
CA GLU A 66 4.66 -6.37 8.80
C GLU A 66 3.61 -6.89 7.79
N GLY A 67 3.58 -6.34 6.57
CA GLY A 67 2.62 -6.72 5.53
C GLY A 67 1.22 -6.12 5.71
N GLU A 68 1.06 -5.20 6.67
CA GLU A 68 -0.23 -4.62 7.06
C GLU A 68 -0.21 -3.08 6.97
N PRO A 69 -1.23 -2.44 6.37
CA PRO A 69 -1.25 -0.99 6.21
C PRO A 69 -1.58 -0.28 7.53
N PHE A 70 -1.02 0.92 7.72
CA PHE A 70 -1.31 1.78 8.87
C PHE A 70 -1.00 1.16 10.24
N VAL A 71 0.10 0.40 10.37
CA VAL A 71 0.60 -0.12 11.67
C VAL A 71 1.66 0.79 12.30
N GLY A 72 2.16 1.78 11.55
CA GLY A 72 3.14 2.75 11.99
C GLY A 72 2.58 3.92 12.83
N PRO A 73 3.41 4.94 13.12
CA PRO A 73 2.99 6.13 13.85
C PRO A 73 1.82 6.88 13.20
N ALA A 74 1.79 6.97 11.86
CA ALA A 74 0.67 7.58 11.14
C ALA A 74 -0.63 6.78 11.30
N GLY A 75 -0.53 5.46 11.40
CA GLY A 75 -1.66 4.58 11.69
C GLY A 75 -2.31 4.86 13.03
N ARG A 76 -1.50 5.03 14.09
CA ARG A 76 -2.01 5.42 15.41
C ARG A 76 -2.73 6.77 15.41
N ILE A 77 -2.26 7.72 14.59
CA ILE A 77 -2.94 9.02 14.43
C ILE A 77 -4.26 8.83 13.69
N LEU A 78 -4.30 7.96 12.67
CA LEU A 78 -5.53 7.62 11.97
C LEU A 78 -6.55 6.95 12.92
N ASP A 79 -6.12 6.00 13.74
CA ASP A 79 -6.99 5.33 14.71
C ASP A 79 -7.60 6.35 15.69
N GLN A 80 -6.79 7.26 16.25
CA GLN A 80 -7.30 8.33 17.11
C GLN A 80 -8.30 9.24 16.38
N ALA A 81 -8.05 9.58 15.10
CA ALA A 81 -8.95 10.42 14.32
C ALA A 81 -10.29 9.72 14.00
N LEU A 82 -10.28 8.40 13.82
CA LEU A 82 -11.49 7.60 13.67
C LEU A 82 -12.29 7.55 14.97
N ASP A 83 -11.62 7.32 16.10
CA ASP A 83 -12.22 7.34 17.43
C ASP A 83 -12.87 8.71 17.74
N ASP A 84 -12.15 9.80 17.47
CA ASP A 84 -12.65 11.18 17.66
C ASP A 84 -13.87 11.48 16.77
N ALA A 85 -13.94 10.84 15.60
CA ALA A 85 -15.08 10.93 14.68
C ALA A 85 -16.23 9.98 15.02
N GLY A 86 -16.07 9.10 16.02
CA GLY A 86 -17.05 8.08 16.39
C GLY A 86 -17.19 6.97 15.35
N ILE A 87 -16.13 6.68 14.60
CA ILE A 87 -16.09 5.64 13.57
C ILE A 87 -15.26 4.46 14.10
N ASP A 88 -15.86 3.27 14.17
CA ASP A 88 -15.14 2.06 14.55
C ASP A 88 -14.10 1.70 13.46
N ARG A 89 -12.87 1.42 13.88
CA ARG A 89 -11.76 0.99 13.02
C ARG A 89 -12.05 -0.30 12.27
N ASP A 90 -12.90 -1.16 12.82
CA ASP A 90 -13.33 -2.42 12.20
C ASP A 90 -14.40 -2.22 11.12
N ASP A 91 -15.03 -1.04 11.06
CA ASP A 91 -16.03 -0.68 10.05
C ASP A 91 -15.45 0.08 8.85
N VAL A 92 -14.13 0.28 8.81
CA VAL A 92 -13.42 0.89 7.68
C VAL A 92 -12.61 -0.12 6.88
N TYR A 93 -12.43 0.16 5.59
CA TYR A 93 -11.47 -0.54 4.74
C TYR A 93 -10.31 0.41 4.43
N VAL A 94 -9.07 -0.04 4.65
CA VAL A 94 -7.89 0.82 4.48
C VAL A 94 -6.92 0.22 3.47
N THR A 95 -6.32 1.07 2.65
CA THR A 95 -5.28 0.70 1.71
C THR A 95 -4.42 1.91 1.34
N ASN A 96 -3.46 1.74 0.44
CA ASN A 96 -2.66 2.82 -0.13
C ASN A 96 -2.81 2.87 -1.65
N ALA A 97 -2.57 4.01 -2.28
CA ALA A 97 -2.57 4.14 -3.74
C ALA A 97 -1.49 3.24 -4.37
N VAL A 98 -0.28 3.28 -3.81
CA VAL A 98 0.84 2.40 -4.18
C VAL A 98 0.97 1.26 -3.16
N LYS A 99 1.32 0.05 -3.60
CA LYS A 99 1.36 -1.15 -2.73
C LYS A 99 2.74 -1.60 -2.26
N HIS A 100 3.80 -1.02 -2.82
CA HIS A 100 5.19 -1.29 -2.45
C HIS A 100 5.82 -0.03 -1.85
N PHE A 101 6.62 -0.19 -0.80
CA PHE A 101 7.27 0.93 -0.13
C PHE A 101 8.41 1.49 -0.97
N ARG A 102 8.30 2.76 -1.35
CA ARG A 102 9.40 3.52 -1.95
C ARG A 102 10.23 4.20 -0.87
N PHE A 103 11.53 3.94 -0.90
CA PHE A 103 12.48 4.50 0.04
C PHE A 103 13.87 4.62 -0.56
N HIS A 104 14.71 5.47 0.05
CA HIS A 104 16.16 5.38 -0.11
C HIS A 104 16.81 4.90 1.18
N ARG A 105 18.01 4.32 1.07
CA ARG A 105 18.78 3.90 2.25
C ARG A 105 19.70 5.04 2.70
N GLN A 106 19.63 5.36 3.98
CA GLN A 106 20.61 6.21 4.66
C GLN A 106 21.30 5.37 5.74
N GLY A 107 22.45 4.78 5.36
CA GLY A 107 23.10 3.75 6.16
C GLY A 107 22.21 2.51 6.26
N LYS A 108 21.89 2.08 7.49
CA LYS A 108 20.98 0.93 7.73
C LYS A 108 19.49 1.31 7.69
N ARG A 109 19.16 2.60 7.70
CA ARG A 109 17.78 3.08 7.77
C ARG A 109 17.15 3.16 6.39
N ARG A 110 15.87 2.82 6.29
CA ARG A 110 15.03 3.06 5.11
C ARG A 110 14.26 4.35 5.32
N ILE A 111 14.51 5.35 4.48
CA ILE A 111 13.91 6.68 4.58
C ILE A 111 12.83 6.78 3.52
N HIS A 112 11.60 7.05 3.96
CA HIS A 112 10.44 7.18 3.08
C HIS A 112 10.66 8.23 1.99
N GLU A 113 10.36 7.87 0.74
CA GLU A 113 10.34 8.77 -0.41
C GLU A 113 8.98 8.75 -1.07
N LYS A 114 8.40 9.92 -1.35
CA LYS A 114 7.11 9.99 -2.05
C LYS A 114 7.14 9.21 -3.36
N PRO A 115 6.09 8.44 -3.70
CA PRO A 115 6.00 7.79 -4.99
C PRO A 115 5.96 8.85 -6.09
N ALA A 116 6.56 8.54 -7.23
CA ALA A 116 6.42 9.37 -8.42
C ALA A 116 4.99 9.23 -8.97
N VAL A 117 4.53 10.23 -9.72
CA VAL A 117 3.24 10.14 -10.43
C VAL A 117 3.16 8.87 -11.28
N GLY A 118 4.28 8.49 -11.91
CA GLY A 118 4.38 7.24 -12.68
C GLY A 118 4.10 5.97 -11.87
N ASN A 119 4.34 5.94 -10.55
CA ASN A 119 4.01 4.79 -9.71
C ASN A 119 2.51 4.72 -9.35
N ILE A 120 1.78 5.84 -9.48
CA ILE A 120 0.36 5.94 -9.16
C ILE A 120 -0.51 5.61 -10.39
N VAL A 121 -0.04 5.99 -11.58
CA VAL A 121 -0.77 5.79 -12.85
C VAL A 121 -0.38 4.52 -13.60
N ALA A 122 0.66 3.82 -13.13
CA ALA A 122 1.05 2.50 -13.61
C ALA A 122 0.25 1.43 -12.88
#